data_AF-A0A6L5FS53-F1
#
_entry.id   AF-A0A6L5FS53-F1
#
_cell.length_a   1.000
_cell.length_b   1.000
_cell.length_c   1.000
_cell.angle_alpha   90.00
_cell.angle_beta   90.00
_cell.angle_gamma   90.00
#
_symmetry.space_group_name_H-M   'P 1'
#
loop_
_entity.id
_entity.type
_entity.pdbx_description
1 polymer ?
#
loop_
_entity_poly.entity_id
_entity_poly.type
_entity_poly.pdbx_seq_one_letter_code
_entity_poly.pdbx_strand_id
1 'polypeptide(L)' 'MINNLIAGTIGIAMVVVFLGFMIVWVPAPPLVIIIVAVMSMLIYDFVQTLRHGENYSRR' A
#
# COMPACT_ATOMS: atom_id res chain seq x y z
N MET A 1 -10.76 -14.50 7.89
CA MET A 1 -11.04 -13.06 7.82
C MET A 1 -9.91 -12.23 8.44
N ILE A 2 -9.56 -12.41 9.72
CA ILE A 2 -8.42 -11.72 10.38
C ILE A 2 -7.08 -11.99 9.69
N ASN A 3 -6.84 -13.22 9.22
CA ASN A 3 -5.61 -13.59 8.51
C ASN A 3 -5.38 -12.80 7.20
N ASN A 4 -6.44 -12.45 6.46
CA ASN A 4 -6.32 -11.73 5.19
C ASN A 4 -6.04 -10.24 5.40
N LEU A 5 -6.60 -9.65 6.46
CA LEU A 5 -6.33 -8.26 6.86
C LEU A 5 -4.88 -8.09 7.34
N ILE A 6 -4.41 -9.03 8.16
CA ILE A 6 -3.03 -9.04 8.67
C ILE A 6 -2.06 -9.26 7.50
N ALA A 7 -2.33 -10.24 6.62
CA ALA A 7 -1.51 -10.48 5.44
C ALA A 7 -1.45 -9.26 4.50
N GLY A 8 -2.60 -8.61 4.25
CA GLY A 8 -2.66 -7.39 3.45
C GLY A 8 -1.87 -6.23 4.05
N THR A 9 -1.96 -6.03 5.37
CA THR A 9 -1.23 -4.97 6.08
C THR A 9 0.29 -5.22 6.06
N ILE A 10 0.71 -6.48 6.25
CA ILE A 10 2.13 -6.87 6.17
C ILE A 10 2.68 -6.68 4.76
N GLY A 11 1.92 -7.08 3.73
CA GLY A 11 2.32 -6.90 2.33
C GLY A 11 2.54 -5.42 1.98
N ILE A 12 1.65 -4.53 2.43
CA ILE A 12 1.79 -3.10 2.23
C ILE A 12 2.98 -2.54 3.00
N ALA A 13 3.17 -2.94 4.25
CA ALA A 13 4.32 -2.52 5.05
C ALA A 13 5.65 -2.89 4.37
N MET A 14 5.75 -4.09 3.80
CA MET A 14 6.94 -4.52 3.03
C MET A 14 7.17 -3.67 1.78
N VAL A 15 6.11 -3.37 1.01
CA VAL A 15 6.20 -2.53 -0.20
C VAL A 15 6.64 -1.10 0.15
N VAL A 16 6.09 -0.53 1.23
CA VAL A 16 6.46 0.81 1.72
C VAL A 16 7.94 0.87 2.10
N VAL A 17 8.43 -0.12 2.85
CA VAL A 17 9.83 -0.20 3.27
C VAL A 17 10.76 -0.38 2.07
N PHE A 18 10.40 -1.26 1.13
CA PHE A 18 11.20 -1.52 -0.07
C PHE A 18 11.30 -0.28 -0.98
N LEU A 19 10.18 0.36 -1.30
CA LEU A 19 10.17 1.55 -2.16
C LEU A 19 10.80 2.76 -1.48
N GLY A 20 10.58 2.93 -0.16
CA GLY A 20 11.24 3.97 0.62
C GLY A 20 12.77 3.82 0.61
N PHE A 21 13.27 2.59 0.76
CA PHE A 21 14.71 2.31 0.66
C PHE A 21 15.25 2.58 -0.75
N MET A 22 14.49 2.22 -1.79
CA MET A 22 14.87 2.44 -3.19
C MET A 22 14.97 3.94 -3.55
N ILE A 23 14.11 4.79 -2.98
CA ILE A 23 14.19 6.25 -3.15
C ILE A 23 15.52 6.80 -2.63
N VAL A 24 16.04 6.28 -1.51
CA VAL A 24 17.30 6.76 -0.91
C VAL A 24 18.51 6.33 -1.73
N TRP A 25 18.45 5.16 -2.35
CA TRP A 25 19.57 4.59 -3.12
C TRP A 25 19.62 5.05 -4.59
N VAL A 26 18.48 5.40 -5.19
CA VAL A 26 18.40 5.75 -6.61
C VAL A 26 18.00 7.23 -6.76
N PRO A 27 18.95 8.16 -6.95
CA PRO A 27 18.68 9.59 -7.10
C PRO A 27 18.17 9.91 -8.52
N ALA A 28 16.99 9.41 -8.87
CA ALA A 28 16.30 9.72 -10.11
C ALA A 28 15.03 10.53 -9.78
N PRO A 29 15.00 11.86 -10.01
CA PRO A 29 13.83 12.68 -9.71
C PRO A 29 12.50 12.18 -10.32
N PRO A 30 12.46 11.70 -11.58
CA PRO A 30 11.24 11.13 -12.16
C PRO A 30 10.74 9.89 -11.42
N LEU A 31 11.66 9.05 -10.92
CA LEU A 31 11.36 7.82 -10.21
C LEU A 31 10.66 8.13 -8.88
N VAL A 32 11.12 9.14 -8.14
CA VAL A 32 10.50 9.55 -6.86
C VAL A 32 9.07 9.99 -7.05
N ILE A 33 8.78 10.77 -8.10
CA ILE A 33 7.43 11.26 -8.40
C ILE A 33 6.48 10.09 -8.66
N ILE A 34 6.90 9.12 -9.46
CA ILE A 34 6.11 7.92 -9.77
C ILE A 34 5.88 7.09 -8.50
N ILE A 35 6.91 6.89 -7.68
CA ILE A 35 6.79 6.12 -6.43
C ILE A 35 5.77 6.77 -5.50
N VAL A 36 5.82 8.09 -5.30
CA VAL A 36 4.85 8.80 -4.46
C VAL A 36 3.42 8.66 -5.00
N ALA A 37 3.24 8.75 -6.32
CA ALA A 37 1.94 8.56 -6.97
C ALA A 37 1.40 7.13 -6.79
N VAL A 38 2.25 6.11 -6.99
CA VAL A 38 1.89 4.70 -6.81
C VAL A 38 1.58 4.39 -5.35
N MET A 39 2.36 4.94 -4.40
CA MET A 39 2.14 4.76 -2.96
C MET A 39 0.79 5.32 -2.52
N SER A 40 0.40 6.47 -3.04
CA SER A 40 -0.89 7.09 -2.73
C SER A 40 -2.07 6.31 -3.34
N MET A 41 -1.94 5.80 -4.57
CA MET A 41 -2.92 4.86 -5.15
C MET A 41 -3.03 3.55 -4.35
N LEU A 42 -1.90 2.98 -3.92
CA LEU A 42 -1.88 1.73 -3.16
C LEU A 42 -2.58 1.87 -1.80
N ILE A 43 -2.35 2.99 -1.09
CA ILE A 43 -3.07 3.29 0.15
C ILE A 43 -4.57 3.46 -0.12
N TYR A 44 -4.95 4.14 -1.21
CA TYR A 44 -6.34 4.30 -1.59
C TYR A 44 -7.03 2.95 -1.86
N ASP A 45 -6.42 2.08 -2.66
CA ASP A 45 -6.93 0.74 -2.96
C ASP A 45 -7.05 -0.11 -1.70
N PHE A 46 -6.09 0.00 -0.78
CA PHE A 46 -6.15 -0.70 0.49
C PHE A 46 -7.31 -0.22 1.35
N VAL A 47 -7.43 1.10 1.55
CA VAL A 47 -8.54 1.69 2.33
C VAL A 47 -9.89 1.35 1.70
N GLN A 48 -9.98 1.37 0.37
CA GLN A 48 -11.19 0.96 -0.35
C GLN A 48 -11.50 -0.51 -0.11
N THR A 49 -10.51 -1.39 -0.19
CA THR A 49 -10.66 -2.83 0.07
C THR A 49 -11.12 -3.11 1.50
N LEU A 50 -10.54 -2.41 2.49
CA LEU A 50 -10.96 -2.50 3.89
C LEU A 50 -12.42 -2.08 4.06
N ARG A 51 -12.79 -0.92 3.49
CA ARG A 51 -14.16 -0.40 3.55
C ARG A 51 -15.18 -1.31 2.87
N HIS A 52 -14.85 -1.88 1.71
CA HIS A 52 -15.75 -2.81 1.01
C HIS A 52 -15.85 -4.15 1.74
N GLY A 53 -14.77 -4.64 2.33
CA GLY A 53 -14.75 -5.84 3.16
C GLY A 53 -15.59 -5.72 4.43
N GLU A 54 -15.58 -4.55 5.09
CA GLU A 54 -16.38 -4.29 6.29
C GLU A 54 -17.89 -4.25 6.00
N ASN A 55 -18.28 -3.64 4.87
CA ASN A 55 -19.69 -3.56 4.46
C ASN A 55 -20.30 -4.94 4.13
N TYR A 56 -19.48 -5.92 3.73
CA TYR A 56 -19.95 -7.27 3.43
C TYR A 56 -20.23 -8.11 4.69
N SER A 57 -19.61 -7.78 5.84
CA SER A 57 -19.84 -8.50 7.10
C SER A 57 -21.06 -8.03 7.89
N ARG A 58 -21.78 -7.00 7.40
CA ARG A 58 -22.95 -6.41 8.07
C ARG A 58 -24.29 -6.78 7.44
N ARG A 59 -24.32 -7.68 6.44
CA ARG A 59 -25.53 -8.23 5.81
C ARG A 59 -25.63 -9.73 6.04
#